data_AF-A0A3N2RCL8-F1
#
_entry.id   AF-A0A3N2RCL8-F1
#
_cell.length_a   1.000
_cell.length_b   1.000
_cell.length_c   1.000
_cell.angle_alpha   90.00
_cell.angle_beta   90.00
_cell.angle_gamma   90.00
#
_symmetry.space_group_name_H-M   'P 1'
#
loop_
_entity.id
_entity.type
_entity.pdbx_description
1 polymer ?
#
loop_
_entity_poly.entity_id
_entity_poly.type
_entity_poly.pdbx_seq_one_letter_code
_entity_poly.pdbx_strand_id
1 'polypeptide(L)'
;MSGLTEPLLALLAEHPDGLSLPRVCKRLGVRMSVLLREVAWIGENAIGGTPGPGWVRVDTSGETQVATLTARGRAHLDAASVPND
;
A
#
# COMPACT_ATOMS: atom_id res chain seq x y z
N MET A 1 2.76 6.03 -12.44
CA MET A 1 2.75 5.49 -11.07
C MET A 1 4.07 5.86 -10.42
N SER A 2 4.09 6.14 -9.11
CA SER A 2 5.33 6.54 -8.45
C SER A 2 6.28 5.34 -8.36
N GLY A 3 7.59 5.57 -8.22
CA GLY A 3 8.53 4.47 -7.96
C GLY A 3 8.35 3.80 -6.59
N LEU A 4 7.43 4.28 -5.74
CA LEU A 4 7.16 3.73 -4.41
C LEU A 4 6.03 2.70 -4.41
N THR A 5 5.12 2.72 -5.39
CA THR A 5 3.92 1.87 -5.41
C THR A 5 4.29 0.39 -5.30
N GLU A 6 5.12 -0.10 -6.20
CA GLU A 6 5.43 -1.53 -6.29
C GLU A 6 6.27 -2.05 -5.10
N PRO A 7 7.32 -1.34 -4.64
CA PRO A 7 8.01 -1.70 -3.38
C PRO A 7 7.08 -1.73 -2.16
N LEU A 8 6.10 -0.81 -2.09
CA LEU A 8 5.12 -0.80 -1.00
C LEU A 8 4.19 -2.01 -1.06
N LEU A 9 3.63 -2.32 -2.23
CA LEU A 9 2.76 -3.48 -2.39
C LEU A 9 3.52 -4.78 -2.12
N ALA A 10 4.73 -4.93 -2.66
CA ALA A 10 5.59 -6.10 -2.44
C ALA A 10 5.98 -6.25 -0.96
N LEU A 11 6.29 -5.15 -0.25
CA LEU A 11 6.53 -5.23 1.18
C LEU A 11 5.27 -5.69 1.93
N LEU A 12 4.09 -5.13 1.64
CA LEU A 12 2.86 -5.54 2.33
C LEU A 12 2.45 -6.97 1.95
N ALA A 13 2.85 -7.47 0.79
CA ALA A 13 2.63 -8.84 0.36
C ALA A 13 3.24 -9.87 1.31
N GLU A 14 4.43 -9.56 1.84
CA GLU A 14 5.18 -10.40 2.78
C GLU A 14 4.61 -10.38 4.21
N HIS A 15 3.73 -9.42 4.52
CA HIS A 15 3.16 -9.19 5.86
C HIS A 15 1.63 -9.21 5.78
N PRO A 16 0.99 -10.40 5.69
CA PRO A 16 -0.45 -10.51 5.51
C PRO A 16 -1.27 -9.92 6.66
N ASP A 17 -0.71 -9.89 7.88
CA ASP A 17 -1.31 -9.25 9.06
C ASP A 17 -1.16 -7.71 9.07
N GLY A 18 -0.48 -7.16 8.05
CA GLY A 18 -0.22 -5.73 7.90
C GLY A 18 1.03 -5.25 8.63
N LEU A 19 1.42 -4.01 8.33
CA LEU A 19 2.54 -3.32 8.95
C LEU A 19 2.16 -1.92 9.40
N SER A 20 2.64 -1.50 10.57
CA SER A 20 2.45 -0.12 10.99
C SER A 20 3.17 0.86 10.06
N LEU A 21 2.56 2.02 9.78
CA LEU A 21 3.13 3.00 8.85
C LEU A 21 4.58 3.41 9.22
N PRO A 22 4.97 3.59 10.50
CA PRO A 22 6.36 3.85 10.85
C PRO A 22 7.32 2.71 10.46
N ARG A 23 6.88 1.45 10.56
CA ARG A 23 7.68 0.30 10.13
C ARG A 23 7.82 0.22 8.62
N VAL A 24 6.77 0.56 7.88
CA VAL A 24 6.82 0.69 6.41
C VAL A 24 7.83 1.77 6.01
N CYS A 25 7.74 2.98 6.58
CA CYS A 25 8.71 4.05 6.35
C CYS A 25 10.16 3.59 6.61
N LYS A 26 10.38 2.90 7.73
CA LYS A 26 11.70 2.38 8.11
C LYS A 26 12.22 1.37 7.09
N ARG A 27 11.39 0.42 6.64
CA ARG A 27 11.81 -0.63 5.70
C ARG A 27 12.07 -0.11 4.29
N LEU A 28 11.26 0.85 3.82
CA LEU A 28 11.38 1.42 2.48
C LEU A 28 12.31 2.64 2.41
N GLY A 29 12.83 3.11 3.55
CA GLY A 29 13.70 4.28 3.61
C GLY A 29 13.01 5.59 3.20
N VAL A 30 11.69 5.69 3.40
CA VAL A 30 10.88 6.86 2.98
C VAL A 30 10.37 7.67 4.17
N ARG A 31 10.11 8.95 3.93
CA ARG A 31 9.47 9.84 4.92
C ARG A 31 7.99 9.53 5.05
N MET A 32 7.44 9.74 6.25
CA MET A 32 6.01 9.54 6.54
C MET A 32 5.08 10.30 5.56
N SER A 33 5.39 11.56 5.25
CA SER A 33 4.58 12.35 4.32
C SER A 33 4.56 11.79 2.90
N VAL A 34 5.64 11.13 2.47
CA VAL A 34 5.72 10.46 1.17
C VAL A 34 4.84 9.21 1.18
N LEU A 35 4.96 8.39 2.24
CA LEU A 35 4.12 7.20 2.41
C LEU A 35 2.63 7.55 2.46
N LEU A 36 2.24 8.55 3.27
CA LEU A 36 0.84 8.95 3.41
C LEU A 36 0.27 9.45 2.08
N ARG A 37 1.04 10.19 1.29
CA ARG A 37 0.61 10.62 -0.04
C ARG A 37 0.42 9.43 -0.97
N GLU A 38 1.34 8.48 -0.97
CA GLU A 38 1.24 7.29 -1.80
C GLU A 38 0.00 6.47 -1.44
N VAL A 39 -0.17 6.18 -0.15
CA VAL A 39 -1.31 5.40 0.36
C VAL A 39 -2.64 6.11 0.12
N ALA A 40 -2.68 7.44 0.17
CA ALA A 40 -3.88 8.19 -0.20
C ALA A 40 -4.27 7.92 -1.67
N TRP A 41 -3.31 7.88 -2.59
CA TRP A 41 -3.57 7.64 -4.02
C TRP A 41 -3.92 6.19 -4.36
N ILE A 42 -3.32 5.21 -3.69
CA ILE A 42 -3.52 3.77 -4.00
C ILE A 42 -4.47 3.05 -3.05
N GLY A 43 -4.94 3.75 -2.02
CA GLY A 43 -5.79 3.22 -0.97
C GLY A 43 -7.25 3.01 -1.41
N GLU A 44 -8.07 2.48 -0.50
CA GLU A 44 -9.51 2.27 -0.72
C GLU A 44 -10.34 3.55 -0.57
N ASN A 45 -9.81 4.58 0.10
CA ASN A 45 -10.53 5.83 0.30
C ASN A 45 -10.63 6.63 -1.00
N ALA A 46 -11.82 7.12 -1.32
CA ALA A 46 -12.02 8.00 -2.46
C ALA A 46 -11.41 9.38 -2.20
N ILE A 47 -10.64 9.89 -3.17
CA ILE A 47 -10.16 11.29 -3.18
C ILE A 47 -10.95 12.04 -4.24
N GLY A 48 -11.62 13.12 -3.86
CA GLY A 48 -12.37 13.95 -4.81
C GLY A 48 -13.55 13.23 -5.49
N GLY A 49 -14.11 12.19 -4.84
CA GLY A 49 -15.23 11.41 -5.37
C GLY A 49 -14.81 10.24 -6.28
N THR A 50 -13.54 10.13 -6.64
CA THR A 50 -13.02 8.98 -7.39
C THR A 50 -12.42 7.96 -6.43
N PRO A 51 -12.92 6.71 -6.39
CA PRO A 51 -12.30 5.65 -5.62
C PRO A 51 -10.85 5.46 -6.09
N GLY A 52 -9.91 5.42 -5.15
CA GLY A 52 -8.58 4.89 -5.45
C GLY A 52 -8.68 3.44 -5.92
N PRO A 53 -7.60 2.87 -6.47
CA PRO A 53 -7.59 1.49 -6.96
C PRO A 53 -7.83 0.46 -5.84
N GLY A 54 -7.77 0.88 -4.57
CA GLY A 54 -8.10 0.04 -3.42
C GLY A 54 -7.10 -1.08 -3.20
N TRP A 55 -5.82 -0.84 -3.51
CA TRP A 55 -4.75 -1.84 -3.37
C TRP A 55 -4.24 -1.96 -1.94
N VAL A 56 -4.35 -0.87 -1.16
CA VAL A 56 -3.93 -0.83 0.26
C VAL A 56 -5.11 -0.37 1.13
N ARG A 57 -5.28 -1.02 2.27
CA ARG A 57 -6.15 -0.55 3.36
C ARG A 57 -5.29 0.00 4.47
N VAL A 58 -5.73 1.06 5.13
CA VAL A 58 -5.13 1.53 6.38
C VAL A 58 -6.19 1.55 7.47
N ASP A 59 -5.94 0.78 8.51
CA ASP A 59 -6.80 0.70 9.69
C ASP A 59 -6.08 1.29 10.90
N THR A 60 -6.87 1.84 11.84
CA THR A 60 -6.36 2.29 13.13
C THR A 60 -6.39 1.12 14.11
N SER A 61 -5.21 0.73 14.62
CA SER A 61 -5.02 -0.26 15.68
C SER A 61 -4.46 0.44 16.92
N GLY A 62 -5.34 0.76 17.86
CA GLY A 62 -5.01 1.57 19.03
C GLY A 62 -4.55 2.97 18.63
N GLU A 63 -3.32 3.33 19.00
CA GLU A 63 -2.71 4.61 18.64
C GLU A 63 -1.92 4.58 17.33
N THR A 64 -1.90 3.43 16.63
CA THR A 64 -1.09 3.24 15.42
C THR A 64 -1.95 2.98 14.20
N GLN A 65 -1.47 3.44 13.04
CA GLN A 65 -2.05 3.08 11.75
C GLN A 65 -1.30 1.90 11.15
N VAL A 66 -2.04 0.90 10.68
CA VAL A 66 -1.53 -0.33 10.07
C VAL A 66 -2.01 -0.37 8.62
N ALA A 67 -1.06 -0.51 7.69
CA ALA A 67 -1.33 -0.75 6.29
C ALA A 67 -1.34 -2.24 5.99
N THR A 68 -2.32 -2.68 5.22
CA THR A 68 -2.46 -4.07 4.78
C THR A 68 -2.74 -4.10 3.28
N LEU A 69 -2.16 -5.09 2.59
CA LEU A 69 -2.46 -5.32 1.17
C LEU A 69 -3.86 -5.90 1.02
N THR A 70 -4.68 -5.33 0.13
CA THR A 70 -6.01 -5.87 -0.15
C THR A 70 -5.93 -7.01 -1.17
N ALA A 71 -7.03 -7.74 -1.34
CA ALA A 71 -7.14 -8.72 -2.41
C ALA A 71 -6.92 -8.10 -3.81
N ARG A 72 -7.38 -6.86 -4.04
CA ARG A 72 -7.13 -6.13 -5.29
C ARG A 72 -5.65 -5.80 -5.48
N GLY A 73 -4.97 -5.39 -4.40
CA GLY A 73 -3.53 -5.13 -4.44
C GLY A 73 -2.71 -6.38 -4.72
N ARG A 74 -3.11 -7.52 -4.14
CA ARG A 74 -2.52 -8.84 -4.44
C ARG A 74 -2.69 -9.20 -5.91
N ALA A 75 -3.92 -9.14 -6.43
CA ALA A 75 -4.19 -9.46 -7.84
C ALA A 75 -3.41 -8.55 -8.80
N HIS A 76 -3.20 -7.28 -8.45
CA HIS A 76 -2.38 -6.37 -9.24
C HIS A 76 -0.90 -6.79 -9.27
N LEU A 77 -0.31 -7.14 -8.12
CA LEU A 77 1.06 -7.66 -8.06
C LEU A 77 1.21 -8.95 -8.87
N ASP A 78 0.25 -9.87 -8.74
CA ASP A 78 0.29 -11.14 -9.46
C ASP A 78 0.22 -10.89 -10.98
N ALA A 79 -0.64 -9.98 -11.43
CA ALA A 79 -0.74 -9.59 -12.84
C ALA A 79 0.51 -8.88 -13.37
N ALA A 80 1.23 -8.11 -12.52
CA ALA A 80 2.51 -7.50 -12.88
C ALA A 80 3.66 -8.51 -12.91
N SER A 81 3.52 -9.62 -12.18
CA SER A 81 4.53 -10.69 -12.07
C SER A 81 4.46 -11.71 -13.20
N VAL A 82 3.34 -11.79 -13.93
CA VAL A 82 3.20 -12.66 -15.11
C VAL A 82 3.84 -11.96 -16.31
N PRO A 83 4.97 -12.47 -16.85
CA PRO A 83 5.50 -11.99 -18.11
C PRO A 83 4.46 -12.28 -19.20
N ASN A 84 4.20 -11.30 -20.05
CA ASN A 84 3.45 -11.54 -21.28
C ASN A 84 4.32 -12.40 -22.21
N ASP A 85 4.07 -13.71 -22.24
CA ASP A 85 4.61 -14.62 -23.26
C ASP A 85 4.28 -14.15 -24.68
#